data_AF-A0A3N9MM36-F1
#
_entry.id   AF-A0A3N9MM36-F1
#
_cell.length_a   1.000
_cell.length_b   1.000
_cell.length_c   1.000
_cell.angle_alpha   90.00
_cell.angle_beta   90.00
_cell.angle_gamma   90.00
#
_symmetry.space_group_name_H-M   'P 1'
#
loop_
_entity.id
_entity.type
_entity.pdbx_description
1 polymer ?
#
loop_
_entity_poly.entity_id
_entity_poly.type
_entity_poly.pdbx_seq_one_letter_code
_entity_poly.pdbx_strand_id
1 'polypeptide(L)' 'MKATVRERARRRLKELEQKGVSVDFNKVVKDIEYRDKQDTSRSHGPLRKADDAVVIDTTRLSILEQIQKILELARGKLEA' A
#
# COMPACT_ATOMS: atom_id res chain seq x y z
N MET A 1 3.55 2.93 -4.61
CA MET A 1 4.03 2.55 -3.26
C MET A 1 3.74 1.07 -3.04
N LYS A 2 4.51 0.38 -2.20
CA LYS A 2 4.28 -1.03 -1.82
C LYS A 2 4.42 -1.19 -0.31
N ALA A 3 3.80 -2.25 0.22
CA ALA A 3 4.03 -2.73 1.58
C ALA A 3 3.67 -4.21 1.64
N THR A 4 4.24 -4.96 2.59
CA THR A 4 3.88 -6.37 2.78
C THR A 4 2.37 -6.54 3.03
N VAL A 5 1.82 -7.68 2.60
CA VAL A 5 0.40 -8.04 2.83
C VAL A 5 0.06 -7.96 4.32
N ARG A 6 0.88 -8.57 5.18
CA ARG A 6 0.63 -8.61 6.63
C ARG A 6 0.62 -7.21 7.25
N GLU A 7 1.48 -6.31 6.80
CA GLU A 7 1.49 -4.94 7.29
C GLU A 7 0.24 -4.16 6.85
N ARG A 8 -0.18 -4.32 5.59
CA ARG A 8 -1.45 -3.74 5.11
C ARG A 8 -2.65 -4.32 5.87
N ALA A 9 -2.64 -5.63 6.15
CA ALA A 9 -3.68 -6.28 6.94
C ALA A 9 -3.74 -5.75 8.38
N ARG A 10 -2.59 -5.52 9.04
CA ARG A 10 -2.54 -4.94 10.39
C ARG A 10 -3.12 -3.54 10.42
N ARG A 11 -2.73 -2.68 9.48
CA ARG A 11 -3.26 -1.30 9.36
C ARG A 11 -4.77 -1.34 9.14
N ARG A 12 -5.24 -2.21 8.25
CA ARG A 12 -6.67 -2.37 7.97
C ARG A 12 -7.45 -2.90 9.17
N LEU A 13 -6.91 -3.87 9.90
CA LEU A 13 -7.56 -4.38 11.11
C LEU A 13 -7.73 -3.26 12.15
N LYS A 14 -6.66 -2.48 12.41
CA LYS A 14 -6.71 -1.34 13.33
C LYS A 14 -7.77 -0.31 12.92
N GLU A 15 -7.90 0.00 11.62
CA GLU A 15 -8.96 0.88 11.11
C GLU A 15 -10.38 0.33 11.35
N LEU A 16 -10.56 -0.99 11.23
CA LEU A 16 -11.84 -1.65 11.45
C LEU A 16 -12.21 -1.67 12.94
N GLU A 17 -11.25 -1.98 13.80
CA GLU A 17 -11.40 -1.94 15.27
C GLU A 17 -11.81 -0.54 15.74
N GLN A 18 -11.18 0.51 15.21
CA GLN A 18 -11.54 1.91 15.49
C GLN A 18 -12.98 2.26 15.06
N LYS A 19 -13.55 1.52 14.11
CA LYS A 19 -14.93 1.66 13.65
C LYS A 19 -15.91 0.72 14.37
N GLY A 20 -15.45 -0.01 15.39
CA GLY A 20 -16.25 -0.98 16.13
C GLY A 20 -16.53 -2.27 15.35
N VAL A 21 -15.80 -2.55 14.27
CA VAL A 21 -15.97 -3.75 13.45
C VAL A 21 -14.94 -4.79 13.86
N SER A 22 -15.41 -5.91 14.41
CA SER A 22 -14.57 -7.06 14.74
C SER A 22 -14.46 -8.01 13.56
N VAL A 23 -13.23 -8.31 13.14
CA VAL A 23 -12.92 -9.21 12.02
C VAL A 23 -11.63 -9.97 12.33
N ASP A 24 -11.56 -11.23 11.88
CA ASP A 24 -10.36 -12.06 12.02
C ASP A 24 -9.20 -11.56 11.14
N PHE A 25 -7.99 -11.49 11.71
CA PHE A 25 -6.80 -11.02 11.01
C PHE A 25 -6.49 -11.86 9.74
N ASN A 26 -6.64 -13.18 9.79
CA ASN A 26 -6.35 -14.04 8.64
C ASN A 26 -7.37 -13.83 7.52
N LYS A 27 -8.62 -13.49 7.86
CA LYS A 27 -9.62 -13.06 6.88
C LYS A 27 -9.16 -11.79 6.15
N VAL A 28 -8.69 -10.77 6.88
CA VAL A 28 -8.16 -9.54 6.27
C VAL A 28 -6.97 -9.82 5.35
N VAL A 29 -6.05 -10.69 5.77
CA VAL A 29 -4.90 -11.10 4.95
C VAL A 29 -5.38 -11.73 3.64
N LYS A 30 -6.28 -12.72 3.70
CA LYS A 30 -6.82 -13.40 2.51
C LYS A 30 -7.54 -12.44 1.58
N ASP A 31 -8.35 -11.54 2.13
CA ASP A 31 -9.07 -10.54 1.33
C ASP A 31 -8.12 -9.61 0.59
N ILE A 32 -7.00 -9.21 1.23
CA ILE A 32 -5.97 -8.39 0.62
C ILE A 32 -5.22 -9.17 -0.48
N GLU A 33 -4.80 -10.41 -0.22
CA GLU A 33 -4.10 -11.23 -1.22
C GLU A 33 -4.98 -11.51 -2.44
N TYR A 34 -6.26 -11.82 -2.20
CA TYR A 34 -7.23 -12.02 -3.26
C TYR A 34 -7.36 -10.78 -4.14
N ARG A 35 -7.53 -9.60 -3.52
CA ARG A 35 -7.60 -8.32 -4.25
C ARG A 35 -6.33 -8.01 -5.03
N ASP A 36 -5.16 -8.17 -4.43
CA ASP A 36 -3.89 -7.94 -5.12
C ASP A 36 -3.75 -8.85 -6.34
N LYS A 37 -4.17 -10.12 -6.24
CA LYS A 37 -4.17 -11.06 -7.36
C LYS A 37 -5.13 -10.60 -8.46
N GLN A 38 -6.35 -10.19 -8.12
CA GLN A 38 -7.30 -9.70 -9.10
C GLN A 38 -6.80 -8.42 -9.80
N ASP A 39 -6.28 -7.46 -9.03
CA ASP A 39 -5.80 -6.18 -9.55
C ASP A 39 -4.58 -6.36 -10.47
N THR A 40 -3.69 -7.31 -10.17
CA THR A 40 -2.51 -7.60 -11.01
C THR A 40 -2.81 -8.45 -12.23
N SER A 41 -3.86 -9.27 -12.21
CA SER A 41 -4.20 -10.20 -13.30
C SER A 41 -5.33 -9.75 -14.23
N ARG A 42 -6.04 -8.65 -13.91
CA ARG A 42 -7.13 -8.15 -14.75
C ARG A 42 -6.67 -7.79 -16.16
N SER A 43 -7.48 -8.12 -17.16
CA SER A 43 -7.17 -7.88 -18.58
C SER A 43 -7.10 -6.39 -18.93
N HIS A 44 -7.94 -5.57 -18.30
CA HIS A 44 -8.01 -4.14 -18.56
C HIS A 44 -7.39 -3.36 -17.39
N GLY A 45 -6.38 -2.54 -17.71
CA GLY A 45 -5.69 -1.68 -16.76
C GLY A 45 -5.03 -2.39 -15.57
N PRO A 46 -4.28 -3.51 -15.74
CA PRO A 46 -3.68 -4.24 -14.63
C PRO A 46 -2.80 -3.35 -13.75
N LEU A 47 -2.77 -3.65 -12.44
CA LEU A 47 -1.86 -3.01 -11.50
C LEU A 47 -0.42 -3.39 -11.85
N ARG A 48 0.28 -2.47 -12.49
CA ARG A 48 1.71 -2.58 -12.83
C ARG A 48 2.45 -1.30 -12.47
N LYS A 49 3.75 -1.45 -12.23
CA LYS A 49 4.65 -0.31 -12.05
C LYS A 49 4.87 0.36 -13.41
N ALA A 50 4.80 1.69 -13.49
CA ALA A 50 5.26 2.42 -14.68
C ALA A 50 6.79 2.40 -14.77
N ASP A 51 7.34 2.57 -15.97
CA ASP A 51 8.76 2.42 -16.23
C ASP A 51 9.60 3.46 -15.47
N ASP A 52 9.11 4.69 -15.39
CA ASP A 52 9.74 5.83 -14.71
C ASP A 52 9.36 5.95 -13.22
N ALA A 53 8.50 5.07 -12.72
CA ALA A 53 8.01 5.15 -11.36
C ALA A 53 9.10 4.76 -10.35
N VAL A 54 9.16 5.52 -9.24
CA VAL A 54 10.01 5.18 -8.09
C VAL A 54 9.19 4.35 -7.10
N VAL A 55 9.71 3.19 -6.69
CA VAL A 55 9.03 2.33 -5.71
C VAL A 55 9.37 2.81 -4.30
N ILE A 56 8.35 3.23 -3.56
CA ILE A 56 8.45 3.52 -2.13
C ILE A 56 7.85 2.33 -1.36
N ASP A 57 8.68 1.61 -0.61
CA ASP A 57 8.23 0.59 0.35
C ASP A 57 7.92 1.26 1.70
N THR A 58 6.68 1.17 2.14
CA THR A 58 6.19 1.79 3.38
C THR A 58 6.02 0.77 4.51
N THR A 59 6.52 -0.46 4.35
CA THR A 59 6.37 -1.54 5.35
C THR A 59 6.91 -1.13 6.73
N ARG A 60 7.99 -0.34 6.76
CA ARG A 60 8.66 0.10 7.99
C ARG A 60 8.75 1.62 8.12
N LEU A 61 7.92 2.35 7.37
CA LEU A 61 7.87 3.81 7.43
C LEU A 61 6.68 4.26 8.28
N SER A 62 6.92 5.22 9.14
CA SER A 62 5.86 6.05 9.73
C SER A 62 5.22 6.92 8.65
N ILE A 63 4.06 7.49 8.98
CA ILE A 63 3.35 8.39 8.06
C ILE A 63 4.18 9.63 7.71
N LEU A 64 4.93 10.18 8.67
CA LEU A 64 5.76 11.36 8.46
C LEU A 64 6.96 11.06 7.57
N GLU A 65 7.65 9.94 7.79
CA GLU A 65 8.77 9.50 6.93
C GLU A 65 8.28 9.22 5.51
N GLN A 66 7.10 8.59 5.37
CA GLN A 66 6.49 8.36 4.06
C GLN A 66 6.21 9.69 3.35
N ILE A 67 5.64 10.69 4.04
CA ILE A 67 5.35 12.02 3.48
C ILE A 67 6.65 12.71 3.05
N GLN A 68 7.66 12.74 3.92
CA GLN A 68 8.95 13.36 3.62
C GLN A 68 9.58 12.76 2.37
N LYS A 69 9.60 11.43 2.26
CA LYS A 69 10.16 10.73 1.09
C LYS A 69 9.42 11.06 -0.20
N ILE A 70 8.10 11.24 -0.16
CA ILE A 70 7.32 11.66 -1.33
C ILE A 70 7.66 13.10 -1.73
N LEU A 71 7.74 14.01 -0.75
CA LEU A 71 8.04 15.42 -1.00
C LEU A 71 9.45 15.62 -1.59
N GLU A 72 10.43 14.89 -1.08
CA GLU A 72 11.80 14.90 -1.60
C GLU A 72 11.86 14.47 -3.08
N LEU A 73 11.22 13.33 -3.41
CA LEU A 73 11.16 12.83 -4.79
C LEU A 73 10.41 13.77 -5.72
N ALA A 74 9.34 14.41 -5.23
CA ALA A 74 8.56 15.36 -6.03
C ALA A 74 9.37 16.63 -6.33
N ARG A 75 10.03 17.21 -5.33
CA ARG A 75 10.87 18.41 -5.51
C ARG A 75 12.03 18.15 -6.47
N GLY A 76 12.74 17.03 -6.29
CA GLY A 76 13.85 16.67 -7.17
C GLY A 76 13.44 16.47 -8.64
N LYS A 77 12.17 16.19 -8.93
CA LYS A 77 11.64 16.13 -10.30
C LYS A 77 11.10 17.47 -10.82
N LEU A 78 10.73 18.41 -9.94
CA LEU A 78 10.22 19.73 -10.33
C LEU A 78 11.35 20.74 -10.57
N GLU A 79 12.49 20.54 -9.91
CA GLU A 79 13.68 21.38 -10.03
C GLU A 79 14.66 20.92 -11.13
N ALA A 80 14.37 19.80 -11.79
CA ALA A 80 15.14 19.22 -12.91
C ALA A 80 14.46 19.53 -14.25
#